data_AF-A0A2V8U9N8-F1
#
_entry.id   AF-A0A2V8U9N8-F1
#
_cell.length_a   1.000
_cell.length_b   1.000
_cell.length_c   1.000
_cell.angle_alpha   90.00
_cell.angle_beta   90.00
_cell.angle_gamma   90.00
#
_symmetry.space_group_name_H-M   'P 1'
#
loop_
_entity.id
_entity.type
_entity.pdbx_description
1 polymer ?
#
loop_
_entity_poly.entity_id
_entity_poly.type
_entity_poly.pdbx_seq_one_letter_code
_entity_poly.pdbx_strand_id
1 'polypeptide(L)'
;MRIQPLFLLFAFTAAAEVKTLTLRQALDLALAQSPDLMMARLEQQRARNQVIVTRDPFVPKVFAGSGAAWTTGFPNSIEGSAPSIFQAKTVMSLYDRPLSYQVAQANEALRAAEIDVGRRQDEVVYRVASLYLDAGHAARSLQAAEREAANLARVRELVEARVAEGRALPIESKRAVVDVLRAKQHVDSLSLDLTNAETSLALVLGLGADDRVRATEEPASFTVPASEEASIEEALETSRELKRLESSMQS
;
A
#
# COMPACT_ATOMS: atom_id res chain seq x y z
N MET A 1 -11.95 43.08 -37.02
CA MET A 1 -10.88 42.05 -36.92
C MET A 1 -11.38 40.96 -36.00
N ARG A 2 -11.57 39.75 -36.53
CA ARG A 2 -11.99 38.55 -35.81
C ARG A 2 -10.75 37.86 -35.26
N ILE A 3 -10.69 37.62 -33.95
CA ILE A 3 -9.74 36.68 -33.36
C ILE A 3 -10.48 35.93 -32.25
N GLN A 4 -10.92 34.72 -32.56
CA GLN A 4 -11.25 33.69 -31.57
C GLN A 4 -9.95 33.21 -30.92
N PRO A 5 -9.94 32.93 -29.62
CA PRO A 5 -9.17 31.83 -29.08
C PRO A 5 -10.12 30.65 -28.91
N LEU A 6 -10.10 29.75 -29.89
CA LEU A 6 -10.57 28.38 -29.74
C LEU A 6 -9.57 27.69 -28.79
N PHE A 7 -9.80 27.84 -27.48
CA PHE A 7 -9.12 27.05 -26.47
C PHE A 7 -9.61 25.61 -26.64
N LEU A 8 -8.75 24.79 -27.23
CA LEU A 8 -8.87 23.34 -27.34
C LEU A 8 -9.05 22.77 -25.93
N LEU A 9 -10.31 22.47 -25.61
CA LEU A 9 -10.71 21.67 -24.47
C LEU A 9 -10.20 20.24 -24.74
N PHE A 10 -8.96 19.95 -24.34
CA PHE A 10 -8.51 18.57 -24.21
C PHE A 10 -9.15 18.04 -22.92
N ALA A 11 -10.43 17.69 -23.02
CA ALA A 11 -11.10 16.91 -22.00
C ALA A 11 -10.36 15.58 -21.93
N PHE A 12 -9.55 15.41 -20.89
CA PHE A 12 -9.07 14.11 -20.46
C PHE A 12 -10.33 13.31 -20.11
N THR A 13 -10.87 12.58 -21.09
CA THR A 13 -11.75 11.46 -20.80
C THR A 13 -10.87 10.46 -20.07
N ALA A 14 -10.79 10.59 -18.75
CA ALA A 14 -10.40 9.51 -17.87
C ALA A 14 -11.40 8.39 -18.16
N ALA A 15 -11.03 7.54 -19.11
CA ALA A 15 -11.79 6.35 -19.41
C ALA A 15 -11.73 5.52 -18.14
N ALA A 16 -12.88 5.26 -17.53
CA ALA A 16 -13.05 4.23 -16.52
C ALA A 16 -12.57 2.90 -17.12
N GLU A 17 -11.29 2.58 -16.94
CA GLU A 17 -10.67 1.44 -17.59
C GLU A 17 -10.79 0.23 -16.67
N VAL A 18 -11.45 -0.82 -17.15
CA VAL A 18 -11.52 -2.10 -16.44
C VAL A 18 -10.25 -2.88 -16.80
N LYS A 19 -9.29 -2.93 -15.86
CA LYS A 19 -8.04 -3.65 -16.04
C LYS A 19 -8.16 -5.06 -15.49
N THR A 20 -7.86 -6.05 -16.31
CA THR A 20 -7.76 -7.44 -15.89
C THR A 20 -6.34 -7.72 -15.41
N LEU A 21 -6.15 -8.01 -14.13
CA LEU A 21 -4.84 -8.25 -13.52
C LEU A 21 -4.80 -9.63 -12.86
N THR A 22 -3.62 -10.25 -12.85
CA THR A 22 -3.33 -11.39 -11.98
C THR A 22 -2.91 -10.91 -10.58
N LEU A 23 -2.94 -11.80 -9.59
CA LEU A 23 -2.53 -11.45 -8.22
C LEU A 23 -1.09 -10.92 -8.19
N ARG A 24 -0.18 -11.57 -8.93
CA ARG A 24 1.21 -11.13 -9.02
C ARG A 24 1.31 -9.71 -9.59
N GLN A 25 0.61 -9.43 -10.68
CA GLN A 25 0.62 -8.10 -11.30
C GLN A 25 0.04 -7.02 -10.37
N ALA A 26 -1.04 -7.34 -9.65
CA ALA A 26 -1.60 -6.44 -8.65
C ALA A 26 -0.60 -6.15 -7.52
N LEU A 27 0.09 -7.17 -7.01
CA LEU A 27 1.12 -7.00 -5.99
C LEU A 27 2.31 -6.17 -6.48
N ASP A 28 2.82 -6.46 -7.68
CA ASP A 28 3.94 -5.71 -8.26
C ASP A 28 3.57 -4.23 -8.45
N LEU A 29 2.36 -3.95 -8.93
CA LEU A 29 1.84 -2.60 -9.08
C LEU A 29 1.72 -1.89 -7.72
N ALA A 30 1.17 -2.57 -6.70
CA ALA A 30 1.03 -2.03 -5.36
C ALA A 30 2.39 -1.71 -4.72
N LEU A 31 3.36 -2.61 -4.83
CA LEU A 31 4.71 -2.42 -4.26
C LEU A 31 5.49 -1.29 -4.95
N ALA A 32 5.18 -1.04 -6.22
CA ALA A 32 5.76 0.06 -6.98
C ALA A 32 5.12 1.42 -6.65
N GLN A 33 3.80 1.47 -6.41
CA GLN A 33 3.04 2.72 -6.35
C GLN A 33 2.49 3.07 -4.95
N SER A 34 2.57 2.17 -3.96
CA SER A 34 2.00 2.39 -2.63
C SER A 34 2.55 3.65 -1.94
N PRO A 35 1.69 4.63 -1.60
CA PRO A 35 2.09 5.83 -0.87
C PRO A 35 2.63 5.51 0.53
N ASP A 36 2.02 4.55 1.23
CA ASP A 36 2.41 4.16 2.58
C ASP A 36 3.83 3.57 2.61
N LEU A 37 4.16 2.74 1.61
CA LEU A 37 5.50 2.18 1.47
C LEU A 37 6.53 3.25 1.07
N MET A 38 6.14 4.21 0.22
CA MET A 38 6.99 5.34 -0.14
C MET A 38 7.29 6.22 1.08
N MET A 39 6.29 6.52 1.90
CA MET A 39 6.46 7.28 3.14
C MET A 39 7.40 6.57 4.11
N ALA A 40 7.24 5.26 4.32
CA ALA A 40 8.12 4.48 5.16
C ALA A 40 9.58 4.51 4.68
N ARG A 41 9.81 4.42 3.36
CA ARG A 41 11.15 4.54 2.76
C ARG A 41 11.77 5.93 2.97
N LEU A 42 10.96 6.99 2.89
CA LEU A 42 11.42 8.35 3.19
C LEU A 42 11.78 8.52 4.67
N GLU A 43 11.02 7.91 5.58
CA GLU A 43 11.34 7.89 7.01
C GLU A 43 12.64 7.13 7.31
N GLN A 44 12.87 5.98 6.65
CA GLN A 44 14.15 5.27 6.70
C GLN A 44 15.31 6.15 6.22
N GLN A 45 15.14 6.86 5.09
CA GLN A 45 16.17 7.76 4.57
C GLN A 45 16.43 8.93 5.53
N ARG A 46 15.37 9.49 6.14
CA ARG A 46 15.47 10.51 7.18
C ARG A 46 16.26 9.99 8.38
N ALA A 47 15.96 8.80 8.88
CA ALA A 47 16.67 8.20 10.00
C ALA A 47 18.16 7.96 9.68
N ARG A 48 18.47 7.51 8.46
CA ARG A 48 19.85 7.36 8.00
C ARG A 48 20.60 8.69 7.98
N ASN A 49 19.97 9.75 7.47
CA ASN A 49 20.56 11.09 7.49
C ASN A 49 20.73 11.61 8.93
N GLN A 50 19.81 11.28 9.83
CA GLN A 50 19.93 11.63 11.24
C GLN A 50 21.16 10.97 11.88
N VAL A 51 21.49 9.72 11.54
CA VAL A 51 22.74 9.07 12.00
C VAL A 51 23.97 9.88 11.55
N ILE A 52 23.99 10.34 10.29
CA ILE A 52 25.09 11.14 9.75
C ILE A 52 25.21 12.47 10.51
N VAL A 53 24.09 13.17 10.72
CA VAL A 53 24.04 14.43 11.46
C VAL A 53 24.43 14.24 12.92
N THR A 54 24.03 13.16 13.57
CA THR A 54 24.41 12.89 14.97
C THR A 54 25.89 12.49 15.09
N ARG A 55 26.48 11.90 14.04
CA ARG A 55 27.92 11.55 13.98
C ARG A 55 28.82 12.75 13.68
N ASP A 56 28.25 13.85 13.18
CA ASP A 56 28.93 15.08 12.78
C ASP A 56 30.00 15.61 13.77
N PRO A 57 29.82 15.58 15.12
CA PRO A 57 30.85 16.04 16.06
C PRO A 57 32.15 15.22 16.03
N PHE A 58 32.11 13.98 15.56
CA PHE A 58 33.26 13.08 15.44
C PHE A 58 33.94 13.16 14.06
N VAL A 59 33.48 14.04 13.17
CA VAL A 59 34.06 14.27 11.86
C VAL A 59 34.88 15.58 11.89
N PRO A 60 36.13 15.59 11.39
CA PRO A 60 36.94 16.81 11.35
C PRO A 60 36.31 17.88 10.47
N LYS A 61 36.00 19.03 11.06
CA LYS A 61 35.53 20.22 10.35
C LYS A 61 36.62 21.26 10.24
N VAL A 62 36.95 21.64 9.01
CA VAL A 62 37.91 22.71 8.74
C VAL A 62 37.13 24.01 8.49
N PHE A 63 37.37 25.00 9.32
CA PHE A 63 36.86 26.36 9.18
C PHE A 63 37.99 27.26 8.72
N ALA A 64 37.77 28.02 7.66
CA ALA A 64 38.66 29.09 7.23
C ALA A 64 37.88 30.41 7.25
N GLY A 65 38.46 31.45 7.81
CA GLY A 65 37.84 32.77 7.91
C GLY A 65 38.86 33.88 7.85
N SER A 66 38.38 35.09 7.58
CA SER A 66 39.16 36.33 7.69
C SER A 66 38.40 37.28 8.61
N GLY A 67 39.12 37.98 9.50
CA GLY A 67 38.51 38.86 10.48
C GLY A 67 39.48 39.98 10.87
N ALA A 68 39.07 41.23 10.66
CA ALA A 68 39.81 42.38 11.16
C ALA A 68 39.18 42.84 12.48
N ALA A 69 39.93 42.76 13.58
CA ALA A 69 39.51 43.26 14.88
C ALA A 69 40.51 44.31 15.37
N TRP A 70 40.00 45.51 15.68
CA TRP A 70 40.78 46.58 16.30
C TRP A 70 40.32 46.73 17.75
N THR A 71 41.26 46.60 18.70
CA THR A 71 41.00 46.80 20.13
C THR A 71 42.02 47.79 20.70
N THR A 72 41.57 48.72 21.54
CA THR A 72 42.42 49.75 22.16
C THR A 72 42.50 49.51 23.68
N GLY A 73 43.66 49.08 24.19
CA GLY A 73 43.90 48.75 25.60
C GLY A 73 44.91 47.61 25.79
N PHE A 74 45.21 47.20 27.05
CA PHE A 74 46.01 46.00 27.34
C PHE A 74 45.29 44.75 26.78
N PRO A 75 45.86 44.04 25.79
CA PRO A 75 45.16 42.96 25.13
C PRO A 75 45.27 41.70 25.99
N ASN A 76 44.23 41.41 26.77
CA ASN A 76 43.95 40.02 27.08
C ASN A 76 43.38 39.43 25.79
N SER A 77 44.25 38.71 25.07
CA SER A 77 44.00 37.93 23.86
C SER A 77 42.52 37.62 23.56
N ILE A 78 42.10 37.86 22.31
CA ILE A 78 40.81 37.37 21.82
C ILE A 78 40.99 35.84 21.67
N GLU A 79 40.43 35.07 22.62
CA GLU A 79 40.53 33.60 22.66
C GLU A 79 41.98 33.04 22.62
N GLY A 80 42.99 33.78 23.12
CA GLY A 80 44.37 33.28 23.16
C GLY A 80 45.20 33.45 21.87
N SER A 81 44.67 34.09 20.82
CA SER A 81 45.38 34.29 19.55
C SER A 81 45.61 35.78 19.22
N ALA A 82 46.75 36.12 18.60
CA ALA A 82 47.06 37.46 18.11
C ALA A 82 46.13 37.85 16.93
N PRO A 83 45.81 39.15 16.73
CA PRO A 83 44.96 39.59 15.63
C PRO A 83 45.54 39.13 14.28
N SER A 84 44.80 38.29 13.55
CA SER A 84 45.21 37.70 12.28
C SER A 84 44.16 37.96 11.20
N ILE A 85 44.61 38.34 10.00
CA ILE A 85 43.73 38.64 8.86
C ILE A 85 43.15 37.36 8.27
N PHE A 86 43.83 36.21 8.42
CA PHE A 86 43.39 34.90 7.97
C PHE A 86 43.56 33.87 9.09
N GLN A 87 42.51 33.09 9.36
CA GLN A 87 42.51 32.02 10.36
C GLN A 87 41.97 30.73 9.73
N ALA A 88 42.66 29.61 9.94
CA ALA A 88 42.17 28.27 9.66
C ALA A 88 42.16 27.47 10.97
N LYS A 89 41.02 26.87 11.33
CA LYS A 89 40.87 26.04 12.53
C LYS A 89 40.17 24.73 12.17
N THR A 90 40.59 23.64 12.79
CA THR A 90 39.89 22.35 12.70
C THR A 90 39.32 21.98 14.06
N VAL A 91 38.07 21.51 14.09
CA VAL A 91 37.40 21.10 15.33
C VAL A 91 36.79 19.71 15.13
N MET A 92 37.09 18.81 16.06
CA MET A 92 36.43 17.50 16.20
C MET A 92 36.49 17.04 17.65
N SER A 93 35.52 16.22 18.06
CA SER A 93 35.59 15.48 19.31
C SER A 93 36.32 14.16 19.09
N LEU A 94 37.40 13.93 19.84
CA LEU A 94 38.13 12.66 19.82
C LEU A 94 37.45 11.62 20.72
N TYR A 95 36.86 12.07 21.83
CA TYR A 95 36.20 11.20 22.81
C TYR A 95 35.15 11.97 23.60
N ASP A 96 33.90 11.53 23.49
CA ASP A 96 32.77 12.04 24.27
C ASP A 96 31.74 10.91 24.45
N ARG A 97 31.53 10.46 25.70
CA ARG A 97 30.62 9.35 26.03
C ARG A 97 29.15 9.73 25.76
N PRO A 98 28.62 10.86 26.25
CA PRO A 98 27.28 11.33 25.88
C PRO A 98 27.01 11.36 24.37
N LEU A 99 27.91 11.94 23.57
CA LEU A 99 27.73 12.01 22.11
C LEU A 99 27.78 10.61 21.46
N SER A 100 28.61 9.70 21.99
CA SER A 100 28.65 8.31 21.53
C SER A 100 27.31 7.59 21.74
N TYR A 101 26.66 7.80 22.88
CA TYR A 101 25.34 7.22 23.15
C TYR A 101 24.25 7.80 22.23
N GLN A 102 24.32 9.08 21.88
CA GLN A 102 23.39 9.67 20.91
C GLN A 102 23.53 9.04 19.53
N VAL A 103 24.77 8.75 19.09
CA VAL A 103 25.01 8.02 17.83
C VAL A 103 24.44 6.59 17.91
N ALA A 104 24.65 5.89 19.02
CA ALA A 104 24.08 4.56 19.22
C ALA A 104 22.53 4.59 19.16
N GLN A 105 21.91 5.55 19.83
CA GLN A 105 20.46 5.75 19.78
C GLN A 105 19.95 6.04 18.36
N ALA A 106 20.67 6.87 17.59
CA ALA A 106 20.32 7.16 16.20
C ALA A 106 20.42 5.92 15.31
N ASN A 107 21.41 5.04 15.54
CA ASN A 107 21.51 3.76 14.83
C ASN A 107 20.35 2.82 15.15
N GLU A 108 19.93 2.73 16.41
CA GLU A 108 18.74 1.94 16.76
C GLU A 108 17.46 2.53 16.16
N ALA A 109 17.34 3.86 16.09
CA ALA A 109 16.23 4.51 15.40
C ALA A 109 16.22 4.20 13.89
N LEU A 110 17.39 4.15 13.24
CA LEU A 110 17.52 3.69 11.85
C LEU A 110 17.06 2.23 11.73
N ARG A 111 17.55 1.32 12.58
CA ARG A 111 17.14 -0.09 12.57
C ARG A 111 15.62 -0.24 12.73
N ALA A 112 15.01 0.55 13.63
CA ALA A 112 13.56 0.58 13.79
C ALA A 112 12.83 1.05 12.52
N ALA A 113 13.35 2.06 11.82
CA ALA A 113 12.79 2.52 10.56
C ALA A 113 12.94 1.50 9.41
N GLU A 114 14.07 0.78 9.34
CA GLU A 114 14.28 -0.31 8.35
C GLU A 114 13.26 -1.44 8.53
N ILE A 115 12.98 -1.77 9.78
CA ILE A 115 11.89 -2.66 10.13
C ILE A 115 10.57 -2.14 9.59
N ASP A 116 10.30 -0.84 9.76
CA ASP A 116 8.95 -0.33 9.57
C ASP A 116 8.60 -0.43 8.10
N VAL A 117 9.57 -0.19 7.22
CA VAL A 117 9.46 -0.47 5.79
C VAL A 117 9.03 -1.90 5.51
N GLY A 118 9.65 -2.89 6.18
CA GLY A 118 9.28 -4.31 6.03
C GLY A 118 7.84 -4.59 6.50
N ARG A 119 7.45 -4.05 7.66
CA ARG A 119 6.08 -4.18 8.19
C ARG A 119 5.05 -3.55 7.24
N ARG A 120 5.33 -2.35 6.73
CA ARG A 120 4.47 -1.65 5.77
C ARG A 120 4.35 -2.40 4.45
N GLN A 121 5.43 -3.02 4.00
CA GLN A 121 5.41 -3.88 2.83
C GLN A 121 4.48 -5.08 3.03
N ASP A 122 4.61 -5.78 4.16
CA ASP A 122 3.79 -6.95 4.47
C ASP A 122 2.30 -6.57 4.64
N GLU A 123 2.00 -5.41 5.24
CA GLU A 123 0.64 -4.83 5.32
C GLU A 123 0.04 -4.55 3.94
N VAL A 124 0.82 -3.94 3.02
CA VAL A 124 0.38 -3.67 1.64
C VAL A 124 0.11 -4.97 0.90
N VAL A 125 1.00 -5.96 1.01
CA VAL A 125 0.82 -7.27 0.37
C VAL A 125 -0.44 -7.96 0.87
N TYR A 126 -0.64 -8.03 2.19
CA TYR A 126 -1.83 -8.63 2.78
C TYR A 126 -3.11 -7.93 2.31
N ARG A 127 -3.15 -6.60 2.40
CA ARG A 127 -4.32 -5.80 2.00
C ARG A 127 -4.70 -6.01 0.54
N VAL A 128 -3.71 -6.01 -0.36
CA VAL A 128 -3.95 -6.24 -1.80
C VAL A 128 -4.42 -7.66 -2.05
N ALA A 129 -3.80 -8.66 -1.41
CA ALA A 129 -4.20 -10.05 -1.56
C ALA A 129 -5.63 -10.30 -1.09
N SER A 130 -6.03 -9.75 0.08
CA SER A 130 -7.40 -9.84 0.58
C SER A 130 -8.40 -9.23 -0.39
N LEU A 131 -8.19 -7.97 -0.81
CA LEU A 131 -9.08 -7.29 -1.74
C LEU A 131 -9.18 -8.01 -3.10
N TYR A 132 -8.08 -8.60 -3.56
CA TYR A 132 -8.06 -9.39 -4.78
C TYR A 132 -8.95 -10.64 -4.66
N LEU A 133 -8.83 -11.36 -3.54
CA LEU A 133 -9.64 -12.55 -3.27
C LEU A 133 -11.11 -12.19 -3.08
N ASP A 134 -11.41 -11.08 -2.41
CA ASP A 134 -12.77 -10.57 -2.24
C ASP A 134 -13.42 -10.22 -3.59
N ALA A 135 -12.69 -9.55 -4.48
CA ALA A 135 -13.16 -9.26 -5.84
C ALA A 135 -13.41 -10.55 -6.64
N GLY A 136 -12.50 -11.53 -6.55
CA GLY A 136 -12.69 -12.84 -7.17
C GLY A 136 -13.88 -13.62 -6.59
N HIS A 137 -14.10 -13.54 -5.28
CA HIS A 137 -15.25 -14.14 -4.62
C HIS A 137 -16.57 -13.48 -5.08
N ALA A 138 -16.65 -12.15 -5.06
CA ALA A 138 -17.82 -11.40 -5.54
C ALA A 138 -18.15 -11.74 -7.00
N ALA A 139 -17.14 -11.88 -7.86
CA ALA A 139 -17.32 -12.27 -9.25
C ALA A 139 -17.95 -13.67 -9.38
N ARG A 140 -17.48 -14.65 -8.60
CA ARG A 140 -18.04 -16.01 -8.58
C ARG A 140 -19.45 -16.05 -8.02
N SER A 141 -19.73 -15.28 -6.97
CA SER A 141 -21.08 -15.16 -6.39
C SER A 141 -22.07 -14.59 -7.41
N LEU A 142 -21.69 -13.52 -8.11
CA LEU A 142 -22.51 -12.95 -9.18
C LEU A 142 -22.76 -13.99 -10.29
N GLN A 143 -21.72 -14.68 -10.75
CA GLN A 143 -21.85 -15.70 -11.79
C GLN A 143 -22.78 -16.85 -11.37
N ALA A 144 -22.74 -17.27 -10.11
CA ALA A 144 -23.64 -18.29 -9.58
C ALA A 144 -25.09 -17.81 -9.54
N ALA A 145 -25.34 -16.58 -9.07
CA ALA A 145 -26.66 -15.98 -9.02
C ALA A 145 -27.26 -15.75 -10.42
N GLU A 146 -26.44 -15.36 -11.40
CA GLU A 146 -26.88 -15.22 -12.80
C GLU A 146 -27.34 -16.57 -13.38
N ARG A 147 -26.60 -17.66 -13.10
CA ARG A 147 -26.99 -19.01 -13.51
C ARG A 147 -28.28 -19.45 -12.84
N GLU A 148 -28.47 -19.13 -11.57
CA GLU A 148 -29.71 -19.40 -10.84
C GLU A 148 -30.90 -18.63 -11.45
N ALA A 149 -30.75 -17.33 -11.69
CA ALA A 149 -31.77 -16.51 -12.33
C ALA A 149 -32.15 -17.03 -13.73
N ALA A 150 -31.17 -17.48 -14.51
CA ALA A 150 -31.39 -18.09 -15.82
C ALA A 150 -32.10 -19.47 -15.73
N ASN A 151 -31.82 -20.25 -14.68
CA ASN A 151 -32.54 -21.50 -14.42
C ASN A 151 -34.00 -21.23 -14.01
N LEU A 152 -34.23 -20.28 -13.09
CA LEU A 152 -35.58 -19.90 -12.65
C LEU A 152 -36.41 -19.31 -13.80
N ALA A 153 -35.79 -18.57 -14.72
CA ALA A 153 -36.47 -18.08 -15.92
C ALA A 153 -36.98 -19.23 -16.80
N ARG A 154 -36.18 -20.28 -17.00
CA ARG A 154 -36.61 -21.50 -17.72
C ARG A 154 -37.72 -22.26 -17.00
N VAL A 155 -37.66 -22.33 -15.66
CA VAL A 155 -38.74 -22.92 -14.84
C VAL A 155 -40.04 -22.13 -15.01
N ARG A 156 -39.97 -20.79 -15.00
CA ARG A 156 -41.13 -19.92 -15.23
C ARG A 156 -41.79 -20.20 -16.58
N GLU A 157 -41.01 -20.32 -17.66
CA GLU A 157 -41.52 -20.64 -18.99
C GLU A 157 -42.25 -21.99 -19.03
N LEU A 158 -41.70 -23.02 -18.37
CA LEU A 158 -42.35 -24.33 -18.26
C LEU A 158 -43.66 -24.26 -17.47
N VAL A 159 -43.70 -23.49 -16.38
CA VAL A 159 -44.92 -23.30 -15.57
C VAL A 159 -45.98 -22.54 -16.37
N GLU A 160 -45.60 -21.48 -17.09
CA GLU A 160 -46.49 -20.71 -17.97
C GLU A 160 -47.12 -21.61 -19.05
N ALA A 161 -46.33 -22.47 -19.69
CA ALA A 161 -46.83 -23.45 -20.66
C ALA A 161 -47.85 -24.42 -20.02
N ARG A 162 -47.56 -24.95 -18.82
CA ARG A 162 -48.49 -25.84 -18.11
C ARG A 162 -49.79 -25.15 -17.70
N VAL A 163 -49.74 -23.88 -17.32
CA VAL A 163 -50.95 -23.09 -17.02
C VAL A 163 -51.77 -22.87 -18.29
N ALA A 164 -51.13 -22.56 -19.43
CA ALA A 164 -51.80 -22.40 -20.71
C ALA A 164 -52.49 -23.70 -21.19
N GLU A 165 -51.91 -24.86 -20.87
CA GLU A 165 -52.51 -26.18 -21.11
C GLU A 165 -53.59 -26.57 -20.08
N GLY A 166 -53.88 -25.73 -19.08
CA GLY A 166 -54.83 -26.02 -18.00
C GLY A 166 -54.34 -27.07 -16.99
N ARG A 167 -53.05 -27.41 -17.00
CA ARG A 167 -52.42 -28.44 -16.14
C ARG A 167 -51.83 -27.88 -14.84
N ALA A 168 -51.82 -26.56 -14.67
CA ALA A 168 -51.34 -25.88 -13.48
C ALA A 168 -52.23 -24.65 -13.16
N LEU A 169 -52.19 -24.21 -11.90
CA LEU A 169 -52.98 -23.07 -11.44
C LEU A 169 -52.31 -21.73 -11.81
N PRO A 170 -53.06 -20.67 -12.15
CA PRO A 170 -52.49 -19.35 -12.43
C PRO A 170 -51.65 -18.76 -11.29
N ILE A 171 -51.93 -19.15 -10.04
CA ILE A 171 -51.15 -18.75 -8.87
C ILE A 171 -49.71 -19.27 -8.92
N GLU A 172 -49.47 -20.45 -9.51
CA GLU A 172 -48.13 -21.02 -9.64
C GLU A 172 -47.28 -20.24 -10.66
N SER A 173 -47.90 -19.77 -11.76
CA SER A 173 -47.23 -18.85 -12.71
C SER A 173 -46.85 -17.54 -12.02
N LYS A 174 -47.75 -16.95 -11.23
CA LYS A 174 -47.44 -15.73 -10.47
C LYS A 174 -46.30 -15.96 -9.45
N ARG A 175 -46.27 -17.11 -8.78
CA ARG A 175 -45.18 -17.47 -7.86
C ARG A 175 -43.84 -17.57 -8.60
N ALA A 176 -43.81 -18.29 -9.73
CA ALA A 176 -42.61 -18.40 -10.56
C ALA A 176 -42.10 -17.04 -11.07
N VAL A 177 -43.01 -16.11 -11.41
CA VAL A 177 -42.65 -14.72 -11.76
C VAL A 177 -41.97 -14.03 -10.58
N VAL A 178 -42.52 -14.13 -9.38
CA VAL A 178 -41.94 -13.52 -8.16
C VAL A 178 -40.55 -14.10 -7.86
N ASP A 179 -40.36 -15.41 -8.02
CA ASP A 179 -39.07 -16.06 -7.78
C ASP A 179 -38.00 -15.56 -8.76
N VAL A 180 -38.34 -15.40 -10.04
CA VAL A 180 -37.44 -14.78 -11.04
C VAL A 180 -37.11 -13.32 -10.67
N LEU A 181 -38.11 -12.54 -10.22
CA LEU A 181 -37.88 -11.14 -9.83
C LEU A 181 -36.94 -11.04 -8.61
N ARG A 182 -37.10 -11.93 -7.62
CA ARG A 182 -36.20 -12.00 -6.47
C ARG A 182 -34.78 -12.40 -6.86
N ALA A 183 -34.63 -13.39 -7.74
CA ALA A 183 -33.32 -13.78 -8.25
C ALA A 183 -32.63 -12.66 -9.02
N LYS A 184 -33.37 -11.91 -9.85
CA LYS A 184 -32.83 -10.72 -10.53
C LYS A 184 -32.41 -9.62 -9.55
N GLN A 185 -33.23 -9.33 -8.55
CA GLN A 185 -32.87 -8.38 -7.50
C GLN A 185 -31.57 -8.81 -6.77
N HIS A 186 -31.38 -10.11 -6.55
CA HIS A 186 -30.15 -10.62 -5.94
C HIS A 186 -28.94 -10.45 -6.85
N VAL A 187 -29.08 -10.71 -8.15
CA VAL A 187 -28.05 -10.44 -9.17
C VAL A 187 -27.66 -8.97 -9.18
N ASP A 188 -28.63 -8.06 -9.16
CA ASP A 188 -28.38 -6.61 -9.14
C ASP A 188 -27.59 -6.20 -7.88
N SER A 189 -27.92 -6.76 -6.71
CA SER A 189 -27.18 -6.54 -5.47
C SER A 189 -25.72 -7.03 -5.59
N LEU A 190 -25.51 -8.25 -6.06
CA LEU A 190 -24.17 -8.83 -6.21
C LEU A 190 -23.34 -8.10 -7.28
N SER A 191 -23.98 -7.52 -8.29
CA SER A 191 -23.33 -6.68 -9.31
C SER A 191 -22.74 -5.40 -8.71
N LEU A 192 -23.46 -4.79 -7.76
CA LEU A 192 -22.96 -3.65 -6.98
C LEU A 192 -21.82 -4.08 -6.07
N ASP A 193 -21.93 -5.22 -5.39
CA ASP A 193 -20.87 -5.75 -4.53
C ASP A 193 -19.57 -6.01 -5.31
N LEU A 194 -19.68 -6.63 -6.49
CA LEU A 194 -18.54 -6.81 -7.40
C LEU A 194 -17.93 -5.46 -7.81
N THR A 195 -18.76 -4.50 -8.18
CA THR A 195 -18.28 -3.16 -8.58
C THR A 195 -17.54 -2.48 -7.45
N ASN A 196 -18.05 -2.57 -6.22
CA ASN A 196 -17.39 -2.02 -5.03
C ASN A 196 -16.06 -2.72 -4.73
N ALA A 197 -16.00 -4.05 -4.88
CA ALA A 197 -14.78 -4.83 -4.67
C ALA A 197 -13.70 -4.49 -5.71
N GLU A 198 -14.06 -4.46 -7.00
CA GLU A 198 -13.13 -4.10 -8.10
C GLU A 198 -12.62 -2.65 -7.98
N THR A 199 -13.46 -1.72 -7.50
CA THR A 199 -13.09 -0.31 -7.28
C THR A 199 -12.19 -0.16 -6.05
N SER A 200 -12.49 -0.88 -4.96
CA SER A 200 -11.66 -0.88 -3.76
C SER A 200 -10.26 -1.42 -4.04
N LEU A 201 -10.17 -2.46 -4.87
CA LEU A 201 -8.89 -2.99 -5.34
C LEU A 201 -8.14 -1.96 -6.19
N ALA A 202 -8.81 -1.30 -7.14
CA ALA A 202 -8.20 -0.27 -7.98
C ALA A 202 -7.62 0.89 -7.15
N LEU A 203 -8.35 1.34 -6.12
CA LEU A 203 -7.93 2.42 -5.22
C LEU A 203 -6.63 2.07 -4.48
N VAL A 204 -6.51 0.85 -3.95
CA VAL A 204 -5.29 0.41 -3.24
C VAL A 204 -4.10 0.24 -4.18
N LEU A 205 -4.36 -0.04 -5.45
CA LEU A 205 -3.34 -0.12 -6.49
C LEU A 205 -2.88 1.25 -7.01
N GLY A 206 -3.46 2.35 -6.50
CA GLY A 206 -3.12 3.71 -6.94
C GLY A 206 -3.70 4.08 -8.31
N LEU A 207 -4.71 3.34 -8.79
CA LEU A 207 -5.43 3.65 -10.01
C LEU A 207 -6.47 4.76 -9.78
N GLY A 208 -7.00 5.32 -10.86
CA GLY A 208 -7.98 6.42 -10.78
C GLY A 208 -9.24 6.00 -10.04
N ALA A 209 -9.97 6.98 -9.47
CA ALA A 209 -11.21 6.71 -8.73
C ALA A 209 -12.32 6.06 -9.59
N ASP A 210 -12.23 6.23 -10.91
CA ASP A 210 -13.15 5.65 -11.89
C ASP A 210 -12.63 4.33 -12.49
N ASP A 211 -11.40 3.91 -12.16
CA ASP A 211 -10.81 2.67 -12.65
C ASP A 211 -11.32 1.46 -11.87
N ARG A 212 -11.33 0.30 -12.53
CA ARG A 212 -11.73 -0.98 -11.93
C ARG A 212 -10.70 -2.04 -12.21
N VAL A 213 -10.48 -2.92 -11.25
CA VAL A 213 -9.59 -4.07 -11.43
C VAL A 213 -10.36 -5.37 -11.30
N ARG A 214 -10.38 -6.13 -12.40
CA ARG A 214 -10.96 -7.46 -12.46
C ARG A 214 -9.88 -8.50 -12.13
N ALA A 215 -10.12 -9.26 -11.08
CA ALA A 215 -9.29 -10.40 -10.70
C ALA A 215 -9.37 -11.49 -11.77
N THR A 216 -8.23 -11.84 -12.38
CA THR A 216 -8.13 -12.96 -13.31
C THR A 216 -7.74 -14.22 -12.54
N GLU A 217 -8.42 -15.33 -12.80
CA GLU A 217 -8.00 -16.60 -12.21
C GLU A 217 -6.67 -17.04 -12.86
N GLU A 218 -5.56 -16.78 -12.18
CA GLU A 218 -4.44 -17.71 -12.26
C GLU A 218 -4.88 -18.96 -11.48
N PRO A 219 -4.67 -20.18 -12.02
CA PRO A 219 -4.77 -21.39 -11.23
C PRO A 219 -3.66 -21.34 -10.18
N ALA A 220 -3.93 -20.66 -9.07
CA ALA A 220 -3.11 -20.75 -7.89
C ALA A 220 -3.24 -22.20 -7.41
N SER A 221 -2.16 -22.96 -7.56
CA SER A 221 -1.97 -24.15 -6.76
C SER A 221 -1.81 -23.68 -5.31
N PHE A 222 -2.91 -23.35 -4.65
CA PHE A 222 -2.94 -23.28 -3.21
C PHE A 222 -2.70 -24.72 -2.74
N THR A 223 -1.44 -25.07 -2.51
CA THR A 223 -1.10 -26.24 -1.74
C THR A 223 -1.58 -25.95 -0.33
N VAL A 224 -2.80 -26.37 -0.02
CA VAL A 224 -3.29 -26.35 1.35
C VAL A 224 -2.34 -27.25 2.15
N PRO A 225 -1.62 -26.73 3.16
CA PRO A 225 -0.76 -27.55 3.98
C PRO A 225 -1.56 -28.68 4.62
N ALA A 226 -0.93 -29.86 4.73
CA ALA A 226 -1.63 -31.10 5.11
C ALA A 226 -2.18 -31.09 6.54
N SER A 227 -1.72 -30.18 7.41
CA SER A 227 -2.22 -30.02 8.79
C SER A 227 -2.04 -28.60 9.34
N GLU A 228 -2.83 -28.27 10.37
CA GLU A 228 -2.75 -27.03 11.15
C GLU A 228 -1.40 -26.91 11.88
N GLU A 229 -0.88 -28.01 12.42
CA GLU A 229 0.42 -28.08 13.09
C GLU A 229 1.58 -27.72 12.14
N ALA A 230 1.55 -28.24 10.90
CA ALA A 230 2.55 -27.90 9.89
C ALA A 230 2.49 -26.43 9.48
N SER A 231 1.29 -25.83 9.48
CA SER A 231 1.10 -24.40 9.19
C SER A 231 1.63 -23.52 10.31
N ILE A 232 1.47 -23.96 11.57
CA ILE A 232 2.01 -23.27 12.74
C ILE A 232 3.54 -23.37 12.75
N GLU A 233 4.11 -24.54 12.52
CA GLU A 233 5.57 -24.73 12.49
C GLU A 233 6.22 -23.91 11.36
N GLU A 234 5.68 -23.96 10.15
CA GLU A 234 6.17 -23.15 9.02
C GLU A 234 6.01 -21.65 9.29
N ALA A 235 4.88 -21.22 9.87
CA ALA A 235 4.66 -19.82 10.25
C ALA A 235 5.63 -19.37 11.35
N LEU A 236 5.93 -20.21 12.34
CA LEU A 236 6.91 -19.91 13.39
C LEU A 236 8.33 -19.82 12.82
N GLU A 237 8.71 -20.70 11.90
CA GLU A 237 10.03 -20.71 11.26
C GLU A 237 10.23 -19.55 10.27
N THR A 238 9.19 -19.15 9.54
CA THR A 238 9.27 -18.09 8.52
C THR A 238 8.83 -16.72 9.02
N SER A 239 8.19 -16.61 10.19
CA SER A 239 7.73 -15.34 10.75
C SER A 239 8.90 -14.39 11.02
N ARG A 240 8.87 -13.27 10.29
CA ARG A 240 9.83 -12.17 10.43
C ARG A 240 9.73 -11.48 11.78
N GLU A 241 8.56 -11.49 12.43
CA GLU A 241 8.37 -10.91 13.77
C GLU A 241 9.12 -11.70 14.85
N LEU A 242 9.07 -13.04 14.80
CA LEU A 242 9.75 -13.89 15.78
C LEU A 242 11.27 -13.82 15.65
N LYS A 243 11.78 -13.89 14.42
CA LYS A 243 13.21 -13.68 14.12
C LYS A 243 13.71 -12.32 14.61
N ARG A 244 12.84 -11.32 14.60
CA ARG A 244 13.15 -9.97 15.02
C ARG A 244 13.09 -9.80 16.54
N LEU A 245 12.16 -10.47 17.22
CA LEU A 245 12.16 -10.60 18.69
C LEU A 245 13.42 -11.33 19.18
N GLU A 246 13.79 -12.44 18.54
CA GLU A 246 14.99 -13.21 18.85
C GLU A 246 16.28 -12.37 18.64
N SER A 247 16.35 -11.64 17.52
CA SER A 247 17.46 -10.71 17.24
C SER A 247 17.54 -9.57 18.27
N SER A 248 16.42 -9.10 18.81
CA SER A 248 16.40 -8.05 19.83
C SER A 248 16.75 -8.54 21.24
N MET A 249 16.65 -9.86 21.48
CA MET A 249 17.08 -10.50 22.72
C MET A 249 18.57 -10.90 22.70
N GLN A 250 19.16 -11.03 21.51
CA GLN A 250 20.57 -11.38 21.32
C GLN A 250 21.51 -10.16 21.17
N SER A 251 20.97 -8.94 21.01
CA SER A 251 21.74 -7.67 20.96
C SER A 251 21.80 -6.98 22.32
#